data_AF-A0A9R0PLB9-F1
#
_entry.id   AF-A0A9R0PLB9-F1
#
_cell.length_a   1.000
_cell.length_b   1.000
_cell.length_c   1.000
_cell.angle_alpha   90.00
_cell.angle_beta   90.00
_cell.angle_gamma   90.00
#
_symmetry.space_group_name_H-M   'P 1'
#
loop_
_entity.id
_entity.type
_entity.pdbx_description
1 polymer ?
#
loop_
_entity_poly.entity_id
_entity_poly.type
_entity_poly.pdbx_seq_one_letter_code
_entity_poly.pdbx_strand_id
1 'polypeptide(L)'
;MRTLHRKMTSSSAPLLYLYLLLVPCLLLLEEAHASHHGGISLRSQHMALLHWKATIASPPLQMSSWQENTGPCNWTGIMCTLVRHGSRMPWMVTNISLPDAGIRGQLGELNFSALPFLTHRT
;
A
#
# COMPACT_ATOMS: atom_id res chain seq x y z
N MET A 1 4.79 -19.73 69.05
CA MET A 1 5.53 -20.15 67.84
C MET A 1 4.55 -20.77 66.84
N ARG A 2 3.98 -19.98 65.91
CA ARG A 2 3.27 -20.48 64.72
C ARG A 2 3.50 -19.47 63.59
N THR A 3 4.36 -19.85 62.66
CA THR A 3 4.74 -19.09 61.46
C THR A 3 3.63 -19.22 60.41
N LEU A 4 2.97 -18.12 60.08
CA LEU A 4 2.01 -18.04 58.98
C LEU A 4 2.79 -17.90 57.67
N HIS A 5 3.12 -19.04 57.07
CA HIS A 5 3.74 -19.13 55.76
C HIS A 5 2.75 -18.62 54.69
N ARG A 6 2.82 -17.32 54.41
CA ARG A 6 2.05 -16.66 53.35
C ARG A 6 2.63 -17.10 52.01
N LYS A 7 2.10 -18.20 51.46
CA LYS A 7 2.45 -18.70 50.13
C LYS A 7 1.89 -17.73 49.10
N MET A 8 2.70 -16.76 48.68
CA MET A 8 2.40 -15.92 47.52
C MET A 8 2.50 -16.78 46.27
N THR A 9 1.42 -17.50 45.96
CA THR A 9 1.23 -18.06 44.62
C THR A 9 0.82 -16.90 43.73
N SER A 10 1.82 -16.25 43.13
CA SER A 10 1.60 -15.31 42.04
C SER A 10 0.99 -16.10 40.89
N SER A 11 -0.33 -16.07 40.78
CA SER A 11 -1.04 -16.74 39.70
C SER A 11 -0.73 -16.00 38.41
N SER A 12 0.20 -16.53 37.62
CA SER A 12 0.53 -16.04 36.26
C SER A 12 -0.52 -16.47 35.23
N ALA A 13 -1.41 -17.40 35.58
CA ALA A 13 -2.49 -17.90 34.74
C ALA A 13 -3.42 -16.80 34.18
N PRO A 14 -3.91 -15.80 34.95
CA PRO A 14 -4.71 -14.70 34.41
C PRO A 14 -3.94 -13.84 33.41
N LEU A 15 -2.63 -13.63 33.61
CA LEU A 15 -1.79 -12.87 32.68
C LEU A 15 -1.54 -13.64 31.39
N LEU A 16 -1.31 -14.95 31.48
CA LEU A 16 -1.16 -15.84 30.32
C LEU A 16 -2.45 -15.95 29.51
N TYR A 17 -3.60 -16.06 30.18
CA TYR A 17 -4.90 -16.09 29.52
C TYR A 17 -5.23 -14.76 28.83
N LEU A 18 -4.95 -13.63 29.49
CA LEU A 18 -5.09 -12.30 28.89
C LEU A 18 -4.19 -12.15 27.67
N TYR A 19 -2.94 -12.61 27.74
CA TYR A 19 -2.00 -12.57 26.61
C TYR A 19 -2.49 -13.43 25.43
N LEU A 20 -2.97 -14.65 25.68
CA LEU A 20 -3.51 -15.54 24.65
C LEU A 20 -4.76 -14.96 23.96
N LEU A 21 -5.56 -14.16 24.65
CA LEU A 21 -6.71 -13.45 24.06
C LEU A 21 -6.31 -12.18 23.28
N LEU A 22 -5.27 -11.48 23.73
CA LEU A 22 -4.82 -10.22 23.11
C LEU A 22 -4.04 -10.45 21.82
N VAL A 23 -3.22 -11.51 21.72
CA VAL A 23 -2.38 -11.76 20.53
C VAL A 23 -3.19 -11.92 19.24
N PRO A 24 -4.27 -12.74 19.19
CA PRO A 24 -5.13 -12.82 18.01
C PRO A 24 -5.80 -11.48 17.67
N CYS A 25 -6.17 -10.70 18.69
CA CYS A 25 -6.79 -9.38 18.50
C CYS A 25 -5.81 -8.38 17.89
N LEU A 26 -4.54 -8.38 18.31
CA LEU A 26 -3.49 -7.54 17.74
C LEU A 26 -3.17 -7.91 16.29
N LEU A 27 -3.12 -9.21 15.97
CA LEU A 27 -2.94 -9.70 14.60
C LEU A 27 -4.11 -9.30 13.69
N LEU A 28 -5.35 -9.43 14.17
CA LEU A 28 -6.55 -8.98 13.45
C LEU A 28 -6.57 -7.45 13.26
N LEU A 29 -6.06 -6.70 14.24
CA LEU A 29 -6.00 -5.24 14.15
C LEU A 29 -4.92 -4.76 13.16
N GLU A 30 -3.81 -5.49 13.03
CA GLU A 30 -2.77 -5.22 12.03
C GLU A 30 -3.33 -5.39 10.60
N GLU A 31 -4.05 -6.49 10.34
CA GLU A 31 -4.76 -6.73 9.07
C GLU A 31 -5.86 -5.68 8.82
N ALA A 32 -6.58 -5.27 9.87
CA ALA A 32 -7.58 -4.21 9.81
C ALA A 32 -6.95 -2.84 9.53
N HIS A 33 -5.75 -2.55 10.02
CA HIS A 33 -5.03 -1.30 9.74
C HIS A 33 -4.46 -1.26 8.32
N ALA A 34 -4.01 -2.40 7.77
CA ALA A 34 -3.67 -2.52 6.37
C ALA A 34 -4.89 -2.25 5.44
N SER A 35 -6.10 -2.50 5.93
CA SER A 35 -7.36 -2.34 5.18
C SER A 35 -8.13 -1.03 5.46
N HIS A 36 -7.88 -0.32 6.56
CA HIS A 36 -8.61 0.92 6.93
C HIS A 36 -8.04 2.22 6.34
N HIS A 37 -6.93 2.17 5.62
CA HIS A 37 -6.62 3.20 4.63
C HIS A 37 -7.09 2.68 3.28
N GLY A 38 -8.36 2.96 2.95
CA GLY A 38 -8.97 2.58 1.67
C GLY A 38 -7.95 2.74 0.54
N GLY A 39 -7.65 1.62 -0.13
CA GLY A 39 -6.36 1.28 -0.76
C GLY A 39 -5.87 2.16 -1.91
N ILE A 40 -6.41 3.36 -2.03
CA ILE A 40 -6.17 4.36 -3.05
C ILE A 40 -5.40 5.50 -2.39
N SER A 41 -4.08 5.42 -2.46
CA SER A 41 -3.16 6.48 -2.03
C SER A 41 -2.13 6.71 -3.12
N LEU A 42 -1.46 7.87 -3.09
CA LEU A 42 -0.37 8.10 -4.02
C LEU A 42 0.78 7.10 -3.80
N ARG A 43 0.92 6.59 -2.57
CA ARG A 43 1.90 5.54 -2.23
C ARG A 43 1.54 4.19 -2.85
N SER A 44 0.28 3.75 -2.78
CA SER A 44 -0.12 2.50 -3.42
C SER A 44 -0.02 2.58 -4.95
N GLN A 45 -0.33 3.74 -5.54
CA GLN A 45 -0.11 4.00 -6.96
C GLN A 45 1.37 3.96 -7.35
N HIS A 46 2.24 4.58 -6.55
CA HIS A 46 3.69 4.53 -6.75
C HIS A 46 4.19 3.07 -6.79
N MET A 47 3.77 2.25 -5.82
CA MET A 47 4.18 0.85 -5.76
C MET A 47 3.64 0.03 -6.94
N ALA A 48 2.37 0.24 -7.33
CA ALA A 48 1.77 -0.45 -8.47
C ALA A 48 2.48 -0.12 -9.80
N LEU A 49 2.88 1.14 -9.99
CA LEU A 49 3.58 1.58 -11.19
C LEU A 49 5.03 1.06 -11.26
N LEU A 50 5.74 1.00 -10.13
CA LEU A 50 7.07 0.40 -10.08
C LEU A 50 7.03 -1.12 -10.30
N HIS A 51 6.04 -1.78 -9.71
CA HIS A 51 5.81 -3.20 -9.96
C HIS A 51 5.55 -3.46 -11.44
N TRP A 52 4.67 -2.67 -12.05
CA TRP A 52 4.40 -2.77 -13.49
C TRP A 52 5.65 -2.47 -14.34
N LYS A 53 6.47 -1.48 -13.98
CA LYS A 53 7.75 -1.25 -14.65
C LYS A 53 8.66 -2.48 -14.60
N ALA A 54 8.68 -3.20 -13.48
CA ALA A 54 9.49 -4.41 -13.31
C ALA A 54 9.00 -5.61 -14.15
N THR A 55 7.72 -5.63 -14.56
CA THR A 55 7.20 -6.68 -15.46
C THR A 55 7.57 -6.45 -16.93
N ILE A 56 8.09 -5.27 -17.28
CA ILE A 56 8.46 -4.92 -18.65
C ILE A 56 9.93 -5.32 -18.87
N ALA A 57 10.17 -6.32 -19.74
CA ALA A 57 11.52 -6.84 -19.99
C ALA A 57 12.51 -5.79 -20.53
N SER A 58 12.03 -4.83 -21.33
CA SER A 58 12.81 -3.71 -21.83
C SER A 58 12.01 -2.41 -21.67
N PRO A 59 12.09 -1.75 -20.50
CA PRO A 59 11.33 -0.54 -20.26
C PRO A 59 11.73 0.58 -21.23
N PRO A 60 10.77 1.35 -21.78
CA PRO A 60 11.06 2.49 -22.63
C PRO A 60 11.88 3.54 -21.87
N LEU A 61 12.68 4.34 -22.61
CA LEU A 61 13.49 5.42 -22.05
C LEU A 61 12.68 6.41 -21.19
N GLN A 62 11.42 6.64 -21.54
CA GLN A 62 10.49 7.49 -20.79
C GLN A 62 10.29 6.99 -19.35
N MET A 63 10.37 5.68 -19.10
CA MET A 63 10.27 5.10 -17.76
C MET A 63 11.57 5.18 -16.94
N SER A 64 12.66 5.73 -17.49
CA SER A 64 13.91 5.91 -16.74
C SER A 64 13.74 6.82 -15.51
N SER A 65 12.84 7.81 -15.58
CA SER A 65 12.56 8.70 -14.44
C SER A 65 11.79 8.01 -13.31
N TRP A 66 11.20 6.82 -13.55
CA TRP A 66 10.37 6.12 -12.59
C TRP A 66 11.26 5.41 -11.57
N GLN A 67 11.55 6.09 -10.46
CA GLN A 67 12.50 5.64 -9.45
C GLN A 67 11.85 5.58 -8.08
N GLU A 68 12.28 4.65 -7.23
CA GLU A 68 11.77 4.46 -5.86
C GLU A 68 11.87 5.73 -5.00
N ASN A 69 12.90 6.55 -5.22
CA ASN A 69 13.15 7.77 -4.46
C ASN A 69 12.39 9.00 -4.98
N THR A 70 11.64 8.89 -6.08
CA THR A 70 10.87 10.01 -6.65
C THR A 70 9.38 9.69 -6.71
N GLY A 71 8.54 10.68 -6.41
CA GLY A 71 7.09 10.50 -6.45
C GLY A 71 6.57 10.36 -7.89
N PRO A 72 5.46 9.63 -8.10
CA PRO A 72 4.92 9.35 -9.43
C PRO A 72 4.57 10.62 -10.21
N CYS A 73 4.15 11.68 -9.53
CA CYS A 73 3.81 12.96 -10.17
C CYS A 73 5.01 13.71 -10.77
N ASN A 74 6.24 13.30 -10.46
CA ASN A 74 7.47 13.85 -11.04
C ASN A 74 8.02 12.97 -12.16
N TRP A 75 7.37 11.85 -12.48
CA TRP A 75 7.82 10.94 -13.51
C TRP A 75 7.37 11.38 -14.90
N THR A 76 8.26 11.18 -15.89
CA THR A 76 7.94 11.35 -17.30
C THR A 76 6.77 10.43 -17.68
N GLY A 77 5.79 11.01 -18.36
CA GLY A 77 4.61 10.28 -18.81
C GLY A 77 3.56 10.02 -17.72
N ILE A 78 3.75 10.47 -16.47
CA ILE A 78 2.72 10.37 -15.43
C ILE A 78 2.09 11.74 -15.21
N MET A 79 0.76 11.80 -15.28
CA MET A 79 0.00 12.98 -14.87
C MET A 79 -0.73 12.72 -13.57
N CYS A 80 -0.52 13.60 -12.60
CA CYS A 80 -1.32 13.65 -11.39
C CYS A 80 -2.29 14.82 -11.44
N THR A 81 -3.48 14.64 -10.87
CA THR A 81 -4.43 15.73 -10.65
C THR A 81 -5.02 15.64 -9.25
N LEU A 82 -5.52 16.78 -8.75
CA LEU A 82 -6.31 16.81 -7.53
C LEU A 82 -7.66 16.15 -7.80
N VAL A 83 -7.96 15.07 -7.07
CA VAL A 83 -9.21 14.31 -7.23
C VAL A 83 -10.01 14.39 -5.94
N ARG A 84 -11.33 14.62 -6.05
CA ARG A 84 -12.22 14.63 -4.90
C ARG A 84 -12.42 13.21 -4.38
N HIS A 85 -11.99 12.96 -3.15
CA HIS A 85 -12.16 11.67 -2.47
C HIS A 85 -12.73 11.91 -1.06
N GLY A 86 -14.06 11.82 -0.95
CA GLY A 86 -14.80 12.23 0.25
C GLY A 86 -14.67 13.74 0.49
N SER A 87 -14.22 14.11 1.69
CA SER A 87 -13.94 15.50 2.07
C SER A 87 -12.53 15.98 1.69
N ARG A 88 -11.67 15.08 1.16
CA ARG A 88 -10.29 15.38 0.82
C ARG A 88 -10.13 15.58 -0.69
N MET A 89 -9.05 16.27 -1.06
CA MET A 89 -8.65 16.47 -2.44
C MET A 89 -7.17 16.10 -2.64
N PRO A 90 -6.79 14.81 -2.55
CA PRO A 90 -5.40 14.38 -2.75
C PRO A 90 -4.96 14.45 -4.22
N TRP A 91 -3.65 14.56 -4.45
CA TRP A 91 -3.04 14.28 -5.75
C TRP A 91 -3.09 12.78 -6.04
N MET A 92 -3.60 12.43 -7.22
CA MET A 92 -3.75 11.06 -7.69
C MET A 92 -3.28 10.95 -9.14
N VAL A 93 -2.73 9.80 -9.53
CA VAL A 93 -2.37 9.52 -10.92
C VAL A 93 -3.65 9.36 -11.73
N THR A 94 -3.79 10.17 -12.78
CA THR A 94 -4.98 10.20 -13.63
C THR A 94 -4.68 9.94 -15.09
N ASN A 95 -3.41 9.97 -15.50
CA ASN A 95 -3.00 9.59 -16.84
C ASN A 95 -1.60 8.99 -16.85
N ILE A 96 -1.40 8.01 -17.73
CA ILE A 96 -0.10 7.47 -18.10
C ILE A 96 0.01 7.62 -19.62
N SER A 97 1.01 8.38 -20.07
CA SER A 97 1.28 8.67 -21.47
C SER A 97 2.68 8.20 -21.82
N LEU A 98 2.74 7.13 -22.61
CA LEU A 98 3.98 6.49 -23.06
C LEU A 98 3.89 6.28 -24.58
N PRO A 99 3.94 7.37 -25.38
CA PRO A 99 3.82 7.28 -26.82
C PRO A 99 4.96 6.45 -27.40
N ASP A 100 4.65 5.65 -28.43
CA ASP A 100 5.59 4.81 -29.17
C ASP A 100 6.38 3.80 -28.33
N ALA A 101 5.94 3.55 -27.08
CA ALA A 101 6.63 2.65 -26.16
C ALA A 101 6.40 1.16 -26.45
N GLY A 102 5.51 0.80 -27.37
CA GLY A 102 5.20 -0.61 -27.71
C GLY A 102 4.54 -1.42 -26.59
N ILE A 103 4.17 -0.78 -25.46
CA ILE A 103 3.69 -1.45 -24.24
C ILE A 103 2.19 -1.79 -24.23
N ARG A 104 1.48 -1.63 -25.34
CA ARG A 104 0.02 -1.86 -25.42
C ARG A 104 -0.39 -3.27 -24.96
N GLY A 105 0.44 -4.29 -25.19
CA GLY A 105 0.20 -5.66 -24.74
C GLY A 105 0.64 -5.96 -23.29
N GLN A 106 1.35 -5.04 -22.63
CA GLN A 106 1.91 -5.22 -21.29
C GLN A 106 1.09 -4.52 -20.19
N LEU A 107 0.01 -3.83 -20.56
CA LEU A 107 -0.92 -3.22 -19.61
C LEU A 107 -1.69 -4.25 -18.77
N GLY A 108 -1.72 -5.53 -19.16
CA GLY A 108 -2.38 -6.61 -18.41
C GLY A 108 -1.77 -6.84 -17.02
N GLU A 109 -0.49 -6.53 -16.83
CA GLU A 109 0.23 -6.66 -15.56
C GLU A 109 0.07 -5.41 -14.66
N LEU A 110 -0.59 -4.36 -15.14
CA LEU A 110 -0.83 -3.14 -14.37
C LEU A 110 -1.99 -3.35 -13.40
N ASN A 111 -1.75 -3.14 -12.10
CA ASN A 111 -2.80 -3.22 -11.08
C ASN A 111 -3.73 -1.99 -11.14
N PHE A 112 -4.76 -2.04 -11.97
CA PHE A 112 -5.76 -0.97 -12.12
C PHE A 112 -6.57 -0.69 -10.85
N SER A 113 -6.72 -1.66 -9.95
CA SER A 113 -7.38 -1.44 -8.65
C SER A 113 -6.61 -0.44 -7.77
N ALA A 114 -5.30 -0.32 -7.96
CA ALA A 114 -4.48 0.71 -7.30
C ALA A 114 -4.57 2.07 -8.00
N LEU A 115 -5.09 2.14 -9.23
CA LEU A 115 -5.12 3.31 -10.11
C LEU A 115 -6.56 3.67 -10.54
N PRO A 116 -7.49 3.90 -9.60
CA PRO A 116 -8.92 4.01 -9.91
C PRO A 116 -9.31 5.27 -10.69
N PHE A 117 -8.43 6.26 -10.78
CA PHE A 117 -8.66 7.51 -11.51
C PHE A 117 -7.91 7.58 -12.84
N LEU A 118 -7.24 6.49 -13.23
CA LEU A 118 -6.49 6.43 -14.46
C LEU A 118 -7.44 6.44 -15.66
N THR A 119 -7.36 7.50 -16.46
CA THR A 119 -8.06 7.60 -17.73
C THR A 119 -7.20 7.01 -18.84
N HIS A 120 -7.68 5.92 -19.45
CA HIS A 120 -7.04 5.33 -20.62
C HIS A 120 -7.35 6.20 -21.85
N ARG A 121 -6.37 6.94 -22.37
CA ARG A 121 -6.43 7.50 -23.73
C ARG A 121 -5.54 6.67 -24.64
N THR A 122 -6.15 5.90 -25.52
CA THR A 122 -5.51 5.18 -26.63
C THR A 122 -5.07 6.09 -27.75
#